data_AF-A0A1R0KEG8-F1
#
_entry.id   AF-A0A1R0KEG8-F1
#
_cell.length_a   1.000
_cell.length_b   1.000
_cell.length_c   1.000
_cell.angle_alpha   90.00
_cell.angle_beta   90.00
_cell.angle_gamma   90.00
#
_symmetry.space_group_name_H-M   'P 1'
#
loop_
_entity.id
_entity.type
_entity.pdbx_description
1 polymer ?
#
loop_
_entity_poly.entity_id
_entity_poly.type
_entity_poly.pdbx_seq_one_letter_code
_entity_poly.pdbx_strand_id
1 'polypeptide(L)'
;MSGGQDIPASEAFDTFGRELNGLADNIRKTGDLVGHMVADPGLYGILMGQIIGAAASAYCGETREAFNKYGESLEKHKEKLDKAVKAYRAQDEHARDEISRYKA
;
A
#
# COMPACT_ATOMS: atom_id res chain seq x y z
N MET A 1 22.53 -13.26 -8.27
CA MET A 1 21.10 -13.10 -7.93
C MET A 1 20.99 -13.31 -6.43
N SER A 2 21.06 -12.22 -5.67
CA SER A 2 21.19 -12.24 -4.20
C SER A 2 19.81 -12.34 -3.55
N GLY A 3 19.69 -13.21 -2.54
CA GLY A 3 18.65 -13.12 -1.52
C GLY A 3 17.60 -14.22 -1.59
N GLY A 4 18.01 -15.48 -1.45
CA GLY A 4 17.08 -16.50 -0.98
C GLY A 4 16.71 -16.15 0.46
N GLN A 5 15.48 -15.70 0.69
CA GLN A 5 14.95 -15.64 2.05
C GLN A 5 14.80 -17.09 2.54
N ASP A 6 15.23 -17.39 3.77
CA ASP A 6 15.07 -18.68 4.46
C ASP A 6 13.59 -19.02 4.78
N ILE A 7 12.66 -18.41 4.05
CA ILE A 7 11.23 -18.49 4.29
C ILE A 7 10.62 -19.17 3.05
N PRO A 8 9.79 -20.23 3.21
CA PRO A 8 9.06 -20.84 2.11
C PRO A 8 8.36 -19.76 1.27
N ALA A 9 8.46 -19.84 -0.06
CA ALA A 9 7.99 -18.79 -0.96
C ALA A 9 6.54 -18.37 -0.68
N SER A 10 5.66 -19.33 -0.37
CA SER A 10 4.27 -19.08 0.02
C SER A 10 4.12 -18.21 1.28
N GLU A 11 4.94 -18.45 2.29
CA GLU A 11 4.92 -17.73 3.57
C GLU A 11 5.53 -16.32 3.43
N ALA A 12 6.54 -16.18 2.56
CA ALA A 12 7.12 -14.88 2.21
C ALA A 12 6.06 -13.98 1.57
N PHE A 13 5.30 -14.49 0.60
CA PHE A 13 4.26 -13.70 -0.05
C PHE A 13 3.12 -13.29 0.91
N ASP A 14 2.64 -14.20 1.77
CA ASP A 14 1.57 -13.90 2.73
C ASP A 14 2.03 -12.88 3.80
N THR A 15 3.32 -12.91 4.17
CA THR A 15 3.91 -11.93 5.09
C THR A 15 4.05 -10.57 4.42
N PHE A 16 4.65 -10.50 3.24
CA PHE A 16 4.79 -9.25 2.50
C PHE A 16 3.44 -8.62 2.13
N GLY A 17 2.45 -9.43 1.77
CA GLY A 17 1.10 -8.94 1.45
C GLY A 17 0.40 -8.29 2.65
N ARG A 18 0.66 -8.78 3.88
CA ARG A 18 0.16 -8.17 5.12
C ARG A 18 0.87 -6.86 5.45
N GLU A 19 2.20 -6.83 5.35
CA GLU A 19 3.00 -5.62 5.58
C GLU A 19 2.61 -4.48 4.63
N LEU A 20 2.39 -4.80 3.34
CA LEU A 20 1.94 -3.80 2.36
C LEU A 20 0.56 -3.20 2.68
N ASN A 21 -0.37 -4.00 3.21
CA ASN A 21 -1.67 -3.45 3.66
C ASN A 21 -1.49 -2.51 4.85
N GLY A 22 -0.72 -2.94 5.85
CA GLY A 22 -0.46 -2.12 7.03
C GLY A 22 0.19 -0.78 6.65
N LEU A 23 1.14 -0.81 5.72
CA LEU A 23 1.79 0.39 5.20
C LEU A 23 0.80 1.28 4.43
N ALA A 24 -0.01 0.71 3.53
CA ALA A 24 -1.02 1.47 2.78
C ALA A 24 -2.03 2.15 3.70
N ASP A 25 -2.53 1.44 4.71
CA ASP A 25 -3.47 1.99 5.71
C ASP A 25 -2.84 3.11 6.54
N ASN A 26 -1.60 2.94 6.99
CA ASN A 26 -0.89 3.98 7.74
C ASN A 26 -0.64 5.23 6.91
N ILE A 27 -0.38 5.06 5.61
CA ILE A 27 -0.17 6.16 4.68
C ILE A 27 -1.45 6.94 4.42
N ARG A 28 -2.58 6.24 4.24
CA ARG A 28 -3.88 6.89 4.14
C ARG A 28 -4.26 7.66 5.40
N LYS A 29 -4.07 7.05 6.58
CA LYS A 29 -4.29 7.73 7.87
C LYS A 29 -3.44 9.00 7.99
N THR A 30 -2.19 8.94 7.56
CA THR A 30 -1.30 10.12 7.54
C THR A 30 -1.83 11.20 6.59
N GLY A 31 -2.27 10.82 5.38
CA GLY A 31 -2.91 11.73 4.44
C GLY A 31 -4.17 12.39 5.01
N ASP A 32 -5.01 11.63 5.70
CA ASP A 32 -6.22 12.15 6.34
C ASP A 32 -5.88 13.13 7.48
N LEU A 33 -4.87 12.85 8.31
CA LEU A 33 -4.39 13.79 9.34
C LEU A 33 -3.94 15.12 8.73
N VAL A 34 -3.18 15.08 7.63
CA VAL A 34 -2.78 16.29 6.90
C VAL A 34 -4.01 16.99 6.29
N GLY A 35 -4.97 16.22 5.79
CA GLY A 35 -6.25 16.74 5.32
C GLY A 35 -7.05 17.47 6.40
N HIS A 36 -6.98 17.04 7.65
CA HIS A 36 -7.65 17.70 8.76
C HIS A 36 -7.01 19.04 9.15
N MET A 37 -5.72 19.26 8.83
CA MET A 37 -5.06 20.57 9.05
C MET A 37 -5.61 21.67 8.14
N VAL A 38 -6.26 21.32 7.03
CA VAL A 38 -6.97 22.24 6.11
C VAL A 38 -8.20 22.88 6.77
N ALA A 39 -8.79 22.21 7.76
CA ALA A 39 -10.11 22.54 8.28
C ALA A 39 -10.08 23.37 9.58
N ASP A 40 -8.93 23.85 10.03
CA ASP A 40 -8.82 24.69 11.24
C ASP A 40 -8.59 26.18 10.90
N PRO A 41 -9.67 26.92 10.56
CA PRO A 41 -9.61 28.38 10.36
C PRO A 41 -9.35 29.15 11.67
N GLY A 42 -9.34 28.49 12.83
CA GLY A 42 -9.09 29.11 14.12
C GLY A 42 -7.63 29.52 14.35
N LEU A 43 -6.69 28.91 13.64
CA LEU A 43 -5.25 29.11 13.89
C LEU A 43 -4.67 30.43 13.33
N TYR A 44 -5.34 31.09 12.38
CA TYR A 44 -4.68 32.14 11.57
C TYR A 44 -5.30 33.55 11.55
N GLY A 45 -6.42 33.81 12.25
CA GLY A 45 -6.92 35.18 12.44
C GLY A 45 -7.53 35.85 11.20
N ILE A 46 -8.58 36.65 11.43
CA ILE A 46 -9.72 36.87 10.53
C ILE A 46 -9.46 37.67 9.22
N LEU A 47 -8.26 38.18 8.94
CA LEU A 47 -8.01 38.91 7.66
C LEU A 47 -6.80 38.40 6.86
N MET A 48 -5.62 38.26 7.48
CA MET A 48 -4.42 37.71 6.81
C MET A 48 -4.39 36.18 6.82
N GLY A 49 -5.10 35.57 7.77
CA GLY A 49 -5.22 34.12 7.88
C GLY A 49 -6.08 33.46 6.82
N GLN A 50 -6.90 34.23 6.09
CA GLN A 50 -7.65 33.66 4.98
C GLN A 50 -6.76 33.37 3.76
N ILE A 51 -5.82 34.25 3.43
CA ILE A 51 -4.91 34.05 2.28
C ILE A 51 -3.83 33.02 2.63
N ILE A 52 -3.17 33.18 3.78
CA ILE A 52 -2.15 32.24 4.24
C ILE A 52 -2.78 30.88 4.58
N GLY A 53 -3.95 30.88 5.22
CA GLY A 53 -4.72 29.67 5.50
C GLY A 53 -5.21 28.99 4.23
N ALA A 54 -5.61 29.72 3.18
CA ALA A 54 -5.96 29.13 1.89
C ALA A 54 -4.76 28.50 1.17
N ALA A 55 -3.59 29.15 1.20
CA ALA A 55 -2.37 28.60 0.63
C ALA A 55 -1.90 27.35 1.39
N ALA A 56 -1.85 27.42 2.73
CA ALA A 56 -1.52 26.27 3.57
C ALA A 56 -2.52 25.12 3.40
N SER A 57 -3.81 25.44 3.28
CA SER A 57 -4.89 24.49 2.99
C SER A 57 -4.70 23.81 1.64
N ALA A 58 -4.30 24.55 0.60
CA ALA A 58 -4.00 23.99 -0.71
C ALA A 58 -2.83 23.00 -0.62
N TYR A 59 -1.72 23.37 0.03
CA TYR A 59 -0.58 22.47 0.20
C TYR A 59 -0.91 21.22 1.03
N CYS A 60 -1.71 21.35 2.08
CA CYS A 60 -2.18 20.19 2.86
C CYS A 60 -3.14 19.31 2.03
N GLY A 61 -3.99 19.90 1.20
CA GLY A 61 -4.84 19.19 0.25
C GLY A 61 -4.04 18.40 -0.80
N GLU A 62 -3.06 19.05 -1.43
CA GLU A 62 -2.13 18.40 -2.38
C GLU A 62 -1.33 17.27 -1.72
N THR A 63 -0.87 17.50 -0.49
CA THR A 63 -0.14 16.50 0.29
C THR A 63 -1.03 15.30 0.63
N ARG A 64 -2.29 15.52 1.03
CA ARG A 64 -3.28 14.45 1.23
C ARG A 64 -3.47 13.63 -0.05
N GLU A 65 -3.63 14.29 -1.18
CA GLU A 65 -3.80 13.61 -2.47
C GLU A 65 -2.56 12.77 -2.83
N ALA A 66 -1.36 13.28 -2.56
CA ALA A 66 -0.11 12.55 -2.76
C ALA A 66 -0.04 11.29 -1.89
N PHE A 67 -0.41 11.37 -0.60
CA PHE A 67 -0.48 10.21 0.28
C PHE A 67 -1.51 9.18 -0.20
N ASN A 68 -2.68 9.62 -0.67
CA ASN A 68 -3.69 8.72 -1.22
C ASN A 68 -3.19 7.97 -2.47
N LYS A 69 -2.56 8.69 -3.42
CA LYS A 69 -1.95 8.08 -4.62
C LYS A 69 -0.87 7.07 -4.27
N TYR A 70 -0.07 7.36 -3.23
CA TYR A 70 0.94 6.42 -2.77
C TYR A 70 0.33 5.16 -2.15
N GLY A 71 -0.73 5.31 -1.35
CA GLY A 71 -1.54 4.20 -0.84
C GLY A 71 -2.10 3.31 -1.95
N GLU A 72 -2.68 3.90 -3.00
CA GLU A 72 -3.16 3.17 -4.19
C GLU A 72 -2.02 2.41 -4.91
N SER A 73 -0.83 3.01 -4.99
CA SER A 73 0.32 2.34 -5.61
C SER A 73 0.74 1.09 -4.81
N LEU A 74 0.71 1.16 -3.48
CA LEU A 74 1.01 0.02 -2.61
C LEU A 74 -0.01 -1.11 -2.78
N GLU A 75 -1.30 -0.79 -2.91
CA GLU A 75 -2.34 -1.78 -3.22
C GLU A 75 -2.13 -2.45 -4.57
N LYS A 76 -1.78 -1.68 -5.60
CA LYS A 76 -1.45 -2.25 -6.93
C LYS A 76 -0.24 -3.19 -6.87
N HIS A 77 0.75 -2.91 -6.03
CA HIS A 77 1.87 -3.82 -5.82
C HIS A 77 1.43 -5.10 -5.11
N LYS A 78 0.57 -4.99 -4.10
CA LYS A 78 -0.03 -6.16 -3.46
C LYS A 78 -0.80 -7.03 -4.45
N GLU A 79 -1.65 -6.46 -5.29
CA GLU A 79 -2.40 -7.24 -6.30
C GLU A 79 -1.47 -8.05 -7.22
N LYS A 80 -0.30 -7.50 -7.57
CA LYS A 80 0.71 -8.21 -8.35
C LYS A 80 1.32 -9.37 -7.56
N LEU A 81 1.58 -9.19 -6.27
CA LEU A 81 2.07 -10.28 -5.41
C LEU A 81 1.00 -11.37 -5.23
N ASP A 82 -0.26 -11.01 -5.03
CA ASP A 82 -1.37 -11.97 -4.94
C ASP A 82 -1.50 -12.80 -6.23
N LYS A 83 -1.30 -12.18 -7.40
CA LYS A 83 -1.25 -12.88 -8.68
C LYS A 83 -0.04 -13.81 -8.78
N ALA A 84 1.13 -13.38 -8.30
CA ALA A 84 2.33 -14.20 -8.28
C ALA A 84 2.16 -15.45 -7.39
N VAL A 85 1.55 -15.29 -6.21
CA VAL A 85 1.21 -16.42 -5.32
C VAL A 85 0.30 -17.43 -5.99
N LYS A 86 -0.78 -16.95 -6.62
CA LYS A 86 -1.74 -17.82 -7.30
C LYS A 86 -1.07 -18.60 -8.42
N ALA A 87 -0.21 -17.95 -9.21
CA ALA A 87 0.57 -18.61 -10.25
C ALA A 87 1.52 -19.66 -9.68
N TYR A 88 2.23 -19.33 -8.59
CA TYR A 88 3.14 -20.27 -7.93
C TYR A 88 2.41 -21.51 -7.41
N ARG A 89 1.29 -21.32 -6.69
CA ARG A 89 0.46 -22.43 -6.17
C ARG A 89 -0.11 -23.30 -7.30
N ALA A 90 -0.57 -22.71 -8.39
CA ALA A 90 -1.09 -23.44 -9.54
C ALA A 90 0.01 -24.29 -10.23
N GLN A 91 1.23 -23.78 -10.33
CA GLN A 91 2.36 -24.55 -10.85
C GLN A 91 2.74 -25.71 -9.91
N ASP A 92 2.75 -25.47 -8.60
CA ASP A 92 3.05 -26.50 -7.60
C ASP A 92 2.02 -27.65 -7.64
N GLU A 93 0.75 -27.32 -7.79
CA GLU A 93 -0.34 -28.29 -7.94
C GLU A 93 -0.20 -29.09 -9.24
N HIS A 94 0.04 -28.41 -10.37
CA HIS A 94 0.26 -29.06 -11.66
C HIS A 94 1.46 -30.02 -11.63
N ALA A 95 2.57 -29.60 -11.01
CA ALA A 95 3.76 -30.42 -10.87
C ALA A 95 3.49 -31.68 -10.02
N ARG A 96 2.72 -31.55 -8.93
CA ARG A 96 2.31 -32.69 -8.10
C ARG A 96 1.42 -33.66 -8.88
N ASP A 97 0.49 -33.12 -9.66
CA ASP A 97 -0.43 -33.91 -10.48
C ASP A 97 0.34 -34.74 -11.52
N GLU A 98 1.27 -34.13 -12.26
CA GLU A 98 2.11 -34.84 -13.23
C GLU A 98 3.00 -35.91 -12.58
N ILE A 99 3.64 -35.60 -11.45
CA ILE A 99 4.47 -36.57 -10.72
C ILE A 99 3.61 -37.76 -10.25
N SER A 100 2.39 -37.50 -9.78
CA SER A 100 1.49 -38.57 -9.32
C SER A 100 1.07 -39.50 -10.46
N ARG A 101 0.86 -38.95 -11.67
CA ARG A 101 0.53 -39.73 -12.87
C ARG A 101 1.70 -40.56 -13.40
N TYR A 102 2.94 -40.10 -13.22
CA TYR A 102 4.15 -40.86 -13.60
C TYR A 102 4.55 -41.94 -12.59
N LYS A 103 4.07 -41.84 -11.34
CA LYS A 103 4.35 -42.80 -10.26
C LYS A 103 3.26 -43.87 -10.06
N ALA A 104 2.15 -43.78 -10.82
CA ALA A 104 1.08 -44.76 -10.88
C ALA A 104 1.29 -45.71 -12.07
#